data_AF-A0A3B6RD65-F1
#
_entry.id   AF-A0A3B6RD65-F1
#
_cell.length_a   1.000
_cell.length_b   1.000
_cell.length_c   1.000
_cell.angle_alpha   90.00
_cell.angle_beta   90.00
_cell.angle_gamma   90.00
#
_symmetry.space_group_name_H-M   'P 1'
#
loop_
_entity.id
_entity.type
_entity.pdbx_description
1 polymer ?
#
loop_
_entity_poly.entity_id
_entity_poly.type
_entity_poly.pdbx_seq_one_letter_code
_entity_poly.pdbx_strand_id
1 'polypeptide(L)'
;MARVLRTSVVAPSPSPGGAALPERSLPLNHMDAMWLHTSPVERVFLFHRADQHDDAMDVLLSNLQDSLSEALRSFYPLAGRLRITPDTPNRHELHYQPGDGVSFTVAEYDHVGVDKLATDEPTELARIAPLMPRLPEGGAVLALQVTLLRRGGLAVGVTVHHAACDGACSTHFLHTWAWAAASRGATIAPELPVIGRTFIRDRDDLYDAFAAPRDRVGKLLRSPDAVVDKLLATFVLSEDLLRRIKDTVAREAARRGVSPLPPPPTSTVATYGFIWHCYYRSKESSAGGGNDDRAYAVFAADHRARLDPPVPATYLGNCLGLCFATAGKKEITAAGAGGLLAACSAVAAAIDEATRPRGGDGGRGSWDACLERVVEAYGAGVPLTLAGSPRFRVYDVDFGFGRPAKVDIVSVARTGAMSVAEGRGGAGGTEVGISLPPDGMHRFRRCFADAVACLSSTSPVKLAGAGLSSLVRTPKSTPSFFSRRWSSLPSSYGQVFFTSFFLSLADTPT
;
A
#
# COMPACT_ATOMS: atom_id res chain seq x y z
N MET A 1 -5.26 26.64 -7.95
CA MET A 1 -4.04 25.83 -7.68
C MET A 1 -3.45 26.29 -6.35
N ALA A 2 -2.60 25.48 -5.71
CA ALA A 2 -1.83 25.95 -4.56
C ALA A 2 -0.73 26.92 -5.06
N ARG A 3 -0.55 28.04 -4.38
CA ARG A 3 0.46 29.05 -4.70
C ARG A 3 1.72 28.75 -3.90
N VAL A 4 2.82 28.44 -4.59
CA VAL A 4 4.12 28.23 -3.94
C VAL A 4 4.63 29.57 -3.40
N LEU A 5 4.99 29.59 -2.12
CA LEU A 5 5.56 30.77 -1.44
C LEU A 5 7.09 30.73 -1.51
N ARG A 6 7.67 29.57 -1.15
CA ARG A 6 9.12 29.33 -1.21
C ARG A 6 9.42 27.84 -1.32
N THR A 7 10.58 27.51 -1.86
CA THR A 7 11.15 26.17 -1.82
C THR A 7 12.60 26.27 -1.33
N SER A 8 12.94 25.47 -0.32
CA SER A 8 14.29 25.32 0.21
C SER A 8 14.77 23.88 0.04
N VAL A 9 16.06 23.65 0.25
CA VAL A 9 16.65 22.31 0.37
C VAL A 9 17.07 22.12 1.82
N VAL A 10 16.55 21.08 2.47
CA VAL A 10 16.90 20.73 3.86
C VAL A 10 17.89 19.59 3.84
N ALA A 11 19.14 19.88 4.19
CA ALA A 11 20.20 18.88 4.29
C ALA A 11 20.16 18.15 5.65
N PRO A 12 20.71 16.92 5.72
CA PRO A 12 20.90 16.22 6.99
C PRO A 12 21.73 17.05 7.99
N SER A 13 21.41 16.96 9.27
CA SER A 13 22.13 17.70 10.31
C SER A 13 23.58 17.18 10.49
N PRO A 14 24.54 18.08 10.79
CA PRO A 14 25.93 17.70 10.98
C PRO A 14 26.11 16.81 12.21
N SER A 15 27.26 16.15 12.29
CA SER A 15 27.58 15.28 13.42
C SER A 15 27.81 16.08 14.71
N PRO A 16 27.65 15.45 15.90
CA PRO A 16 28.12 16.04 17.14
C PRO A 16 29.62 16.35 16.98
N GLY A 17 29.97 17.62 16.79
CA GLY A 17 31.31 18.06 16.33
C GLY A 17 31.33 18.89 15.04
N GLY A 18 30.18 19.13 14.40
CA GLY A 18 30.03 20.04 13.26
C GLY A 18 30.41 19.47 11.89
N ALA A 19 30.95 18.25 11.82
CA ALA A 19 31.33 17.63 10.56
C ALA A 19 30.09 17.21 9.75
N ALA A 20 30.04 17.61 8.48
CA ALA A 20 29.03 17.14 7.52
C ALA A 20 29.04 15.61 7.40
N LEU A 21 27.90 15.02 7.04
CA LEU A 21 27.87 13.61 6.70
C LEU A 21 28.76 13.35 5.48
N PRO A 22 29.62 12.33 5.51
CA PRO A 22 30.47 12.01 4.37
C PRO A 22 29.64 11.50 3.20
N GLU A 23 30.23 11.50 2.01
CA GLU A 23 29.66 10.85 0.84
C GLU A 23 29.43 9.35 1.11
N ARG A 24 28.29 8.84 0.65
CA ARG A 24 27.87 7.44 0.84
C ARG A 24 27.12 6.95 -0.40
N SER A 25 27.48 5.76 -0.87
CA SER A 25 26.69 5.00 -1.84
C SER A 25 26.02 3.82 -1.17
N LEU A 26 24.76 3.59 -1.51
CA LEU A 26 23.96 2.47 -1.05
C LEU A 26 23.40 1.72 -2.25
N PRO A 27 24.03 0.62 -2.69
CA PRO A 27 23.55 -0.19 -3.79
C PRO A 27 22.12 -0.68 -3.54
N LEU A 28 21.29 -0.64 -4.57
CA LEU A 28 19.96 -1.25 -4.53
C LEU A 28 20.09 -2.76 -4.63
N ASN A 29 19.21 -3.51 -3.95
CA ASN A 29 19.07 -4.94 -4.17
C ASN A 29 17.87 -5.25 -5.08
N HIS A 30 17.61 -6.54 -5.35
CA HIS A 30 16.54 -6.97 -6.24
C HIS A 30 15.13 -6.57 -5.77
N MET A 31 14.90 -6.47 -4.46
CA MET A 31 13.60 -6.04 -3.90
C MET A 31 13.38 -4.54 -4.09
N ASP A 32 14.45 -3.74 -4.10
CA ASP A 32 14.38 -2.31 -4.46
C ASP A 32 14.22 -2.12 -5.98
N ALA A 33 14.95 -2.92 -6.77
CA ALA A 33 14.98 -2.85 -8.23
C ALA A 33 13.58 -3.01 -8.87
N MET A 34 12.72 -3.83 -8.25
CA MET A 34 11.33 -4.01 -8.66
C MET A 34 10.56 -2.68 -8.79
N TRP A 35 10.97 -1.67 -8.01
CA TRP A 35 10.30 -0.38 -7.90
C TRP A 35 10.99 0.76 -8.69
N LEU A 36 12.07 0.47 -9.43
CA LEU A 36 12.86 1.48 -10.17
C LEU A 36 12.01 2.27 -11.18
N HIS A 37 11.16 1.57 -11.91
CA HIS A 37 10.38 2.15 -13.01
C HIS A 37 8.99 2.59 -12.58
N THR A 38 8.75 2.68 -11.28
CA THR A 38 7.44 2.96 -10.72
C THR A 38 7.26 4.44 -10.45
N SER A 39 6.00 4.87 -10.57
CA SER A 39 5.58 6.21 -10.19
C SER A 39 5.86 6.51 -8.71
N PRO A 40 6.19 7.76 -8.32
CA PRO A 40 6.38 8.08 -6.92
C PRO A 40 5.09 7.87 -6.10
N VAL A 41 5.27 7.45 -4.84
CA VAL A 41 4.19 7.34 -3.86
C VAL A 41 3.95 8.71 -3.26
N GLU A 42 2.72 9.18 -3.35
CA GLU A 42 2.27 10.48 -2.87
C GLU A 42 1.29 10.27 -1.72
N ARG A 43 1.56 10.89 -0.56
CA ARG A 43 0.72 10.85 0.64
C ARG A 43 0.55 12.25 1.21
N VAL A 44 -0.67 12.60 1.62
CA VAL A 44 -0.99 13.86 2.28
C VAL A 44 -1.52 13.60 3.69
N PHE A 45 -1.07 14.43 4.64
CA PHE A 45 -1.56 14.50 6.01
C PHE A 45 -2.24 15.85 6.21
N LEU A 46 -3.49 15.84 6.66
CA LEU A 46 -4.29 17.04 6.90
C LEU A 46 -4.44 17.27 8.39
N PHE A 47 -4.22 18.50 8.86
CA PHE A 47 -4.24 18.84 10.28
C PHE A 47 -5.09 20.07 10.56
N HIS A 48 -5.87 20.01 11.65
CA HIS A 48 -6.42 21.22 12.27
C HIS A 48 -5.32 21.88 13.10
N ARG A 49 -5.17 23.20 12.98
CA ARG A 49 -4.28 23.95 13.88
C ARG A 49 -5.09 24.69 14.92
N ALA A 50 -4.60 24.61 16.16
CA ALA A 50 -5.18 25.32 17.29
C ALA A 50 -4.80 26.81 17.32
N ASP A 51 -3.58 27.16 16.87
CA ASP A 51 -3.06 28.53 16.85
C ASP A 51 -2.98 29.08 15.41
N GLN A 52 -3.42 30.31 15.21
CA GLN A 52 -3.59 30.96 13.90
C GLN A 52 -2.79 32.25 13.73
N HIS A 53 -1.90 32.59 14.68
CA HIS A 53 -1.05 33.79 14.57
C HIS A 53 0.13 33.58 13.60
N ASP A 54 0.56 34.67 12.92
CA ASP A 54 1.64 34.64 11.93
C ASP A 54 3.02 34.35 12.56
N ASP A 55 3.33 34.92 13.73
CA ASP A 55 4.59 34.61 14.44
C ASP A 55 4.67 33.12 14.83
N ALA A 56 3.54 32.50 15.17
CA ALA A 56 3.46 31.08 15.42
C ALA A 56 3.69 30.24 14.14
N MET A 57 3.47 30.84 12.96
CA MET A 57 3.68 30.16 11.69
C MET A 57 5.14 30.06 11.28
N ASP A 58 5.88 31.15 11.38
CA ASP A 58 7.30 31.12 11.06
C ASP A 58 8.07 30.19 12.02
N VAL A 59 7.70 30.21 13.31
CA VAL A 59 8.23 29.26 14.31
C VAL A 59 7.91 27.82 13.94
N LEU A 60 6.67 27.51 13.54
CA LEU A 60 6.29 26.16 13.11
C LEU A 60 7.06 25.71 11.87
N LEU A 61 7.17 26.57 10.84
CA LEU A 61 7.89 26.25 9.61
C LEU A 61 9.40 26.11 9.83
N SER A 62 9.99 26.88 10.74
CA SER A 62 11.38 26.69 11.16
C SER A 62 11.53 25.34 11.87
N ASN A 63 10.69 25.07 12.88
CA ASN A 63 10.74 23.83 13.64
C ASN A 63 10.58 22.59 12.76
N LEU A 64 9.69 22.62 11.76
CA LEU A 64 9.54 21.53 10.79
C LEU A 64 10.80 21.32 9.94
N GLN A 65 11.50 22.38 9.52
CA GLN A 65 12.74 22.26 8.75
C GLN A 65 13.90 21.78 9.63
N ASP A 66 14.03 22.29 10.85
CA ASP A 66 15.09 21.93 11.80
C ASP A 66 14.98 20.46 12.21
N SER A 67 13.77 20.03 12.60
CA SER A 67 13.48 18.63 12.92
C SER A 67 13.61 17.69 11.72
N LEU A 68 13.32 18.17 10.51
CA LEU A 68 13.55 17.41 9.28
C LEU A 68 15.06 17.18 9.07
N SER A 69 15.87 18.21 9.26
CA SER A 69 17.34 18.10 9.17
C SER A 69 17.86 17.06 10.16
N GLU A 70 17.34 17.06 11.39
CA GLU A 70 17.68 16.06 12.41
C GLU A 70 17.27 14.64 12.01
N ALA A 71 16.03 14.42 11.56
CA ALA A 71 15.57 13.12 11.12
C ALA A 71 16.37 12.59 9.91
N LEU A 72 16.68 13.47 8.95
CA LEU A 72 17.47 13.12 7.76
C LEU A 72 18.89 12.69 8.09
N ARG A 73 19.44 13.06 9.25
CA ARG A 73 20.73 12.55 9.68
C ARG A 73 20.75 11.03 9.81
N SER A 74 19.72 10.48 10.44
CA SER A 74 19.56 9.04 10.61
C SER A 74 19.03 8.38 9.33
N PHE A 75 18.28 9.12 8.51
CA PHE A 75 17.69 8.65 7.25
C PHE A 75 18.38 9.25 6.01
N TYR A 76 19.71 9.42 6.06
CA TYR A 76 20.46 10.11 5.01
C TYR A 76 20.24 9.59 3.58
N PRO A 77 19.94 8.29 3.32
CA PRO A 77 19.67 7.84 1.96
C PRO A 77 18.45 8.52 1.32
N LEU A 78 17.51 9.02 2.13
CA LEU A 78 16.34 9.78 1.66
C LEU A 78 16.68 11.22 1.24
N ALA A 79 17.81 11.77 1.72
CA ALA A 79 18.34 13.05 1.26
C ALA A 79 19.15 12.93 -0.04
N GLY A 80 19.55 11.71 -0.41
CA GLY A 80 20.34 11.43 -1.59
C GLY A 80 19.52 11.33 -2.89
N ARG A 81 20.18 10.76 -3.90
CA ARG A 81 19.69 10.63 -5.27
C ARG A 81 19.80 9.18 -5.73
N LEU A 82 18.75 8.68 -6.37
CA LEU A 82 18.78 7.45 -7.15
C LEU A 82 19.55 7.71 -8.45
N ARG A 83 20.67 6.99 -8.64
CA ARG A 83 21.47 7.07 -9.86
C ARG A 83 21.92 5.69 -10.31
N ILE A 84 22.37 5.61 -11.57
CA ILE A 84 23.11 4.45 -12.05
C ILE A 84 24.47 4.44 -11.33
N THR A 85 24.86 3.27 -10.82
CA THR A 85 26.14 3.07 -10.16
C THR A 85 27.28 3.33 -11.15
N PRO A 86 28.26 4.19 -10.80
CA PRO A 86 29.43 4.42 -11.64
C PRO A 86 30.10 3.10 -12.05
N ASP A 87 30.53 3.02 -13.31
CA ASP A 87 31.26 1.88 -13.88
C ASP A 87 30.52 0.52 -13.87
N THR A 88 29.24 0.49 -13.43
CA THR A 88 28.43 -0.73 -13.38
C THR A 88 27.09 -0.52 -14.08
N PRO A 89 27.02 -0.75 -15.41
CA PRO A 89 25.80 -0.56 -16.19
C PRO A 89 24.61 -1.31 -15.60
N ASN A 90 23.42 -0.69 -15.68
CA ASN A 90 22.15 -1.21 -15.17
C ASN A 90 22.07 -1.48 -13.66
N ARG A 91 23.13 -1.25 -12.87
CA ARG A 91 23.04 -1.21 -11.40
C ARG A 91 22.72 0.20 -10.95
N HIS A 92 21.95 0.30 -9.88
CA HIS A 92 21.50 1.56 -9.31
C HIS A 92 21.85 1.61 -7.84
N GLU A 93 22.08 2.81 -7.35
CA GLU A 93 22.37 3.11 -5.95
C GLU A 93 21.60 4.34 -5.50
N LEU A 94 21.32 4.41 -4.19
CA LEU A 94 21.05 5.67 -3.51
C LEU A 94 22.40 6.28 -3.16
N HIS A 95 22.71 7.39 -3.78
CA HIS A 95 23.95 8.13 -3.55
C HIS A 95 23.65 9.41 -2.80
N TYR A 96 24.37 9.62 -1.70
CA TYR A 96 24.36 10.85 -0.95
C TYR A 96 25.74 11.48 -1.00
N GLN A 97 25.81 12.76 -1.33
CA GLN A 97 27.02 13.59 -1.20
C GLN A 97 26.78 14.79 -0.28
N PRO A 98 27.83 15.33 0.39
CA PRO A 98 27.69 16.53 1.22
C PRO A 98 27.03 17.68 0.47
N GLY A 99 25.96 18.24 1.06
CA GLY A 99 25.15 19.30 0.45
C GLY A 99 23.88 18.80 -0.23
N ASP A 100 23.73 17.50 -0.47
CA ASP A 100 22.43 16.92 -0.84
C ASP A 100 21.40 17.08 0.29
N GLY A 101 20.13 17.11 -0.09
CA GLY A 101 19.03 17.34 0.83
C GLY A 101 17.67 17.15 0.17
N VAL A 102 16.63 17.31 0.97
CA VAL A 102 15.23 17.14 0.57
C VAL A 102 14.64 18.49 0.16
N SER A 103 13.94 18.52 -0.97
CA SER A 103 13.17 19.71 -1.35
C SER A 103 12.00 19.90 -0.39
N PHE A 104 11.95 21.07 0.24
CA PHE A 104 10.91 21.47 1.19
C PHE A 104 10.20 22.71 0.65
N THR A 105 8.98 22.52 0.15
CA THR A 105 8.15 23.58 -0.41
C THR A 105 7.15 24.08 0.62
N VAL A 106 7.04 25.40 0.77
CA VAL A 106 5.94 26.04 1.49
C VAL A 106 4.99 26.64 0.47
N ALA A 107 3.71 26.31 0.57
CA ALA A 107 2.66 26.76 -0.33
C ALA A 107 1.43 27.25 0.44
N GLU A 108 0.54 27.95 -0.25
CA GLU A 108 -0.75 28.41 0.26
C GLU A 108 -1.88 27.93 -0.65
N TYR A 109 -2.99 27.53 -0.05
CA TYR A 109 -4.20 27.09 -0.75
C TYR A 109 -5.44 27.65 -0.01
N ASP A 110 -5.67 28.94 -0.22
CA ASP A 110 -6.53 29.84 0.55
C ASP A 110 -8.05 29.64 0.33
N HIS A 111 -8.48 28.96 -0.73
CA HIS A 111 -9.91 28.75 -1.00
C HIS A 111 -10.52 27.45 -0.41
N VAL A 112 -9.72 26.59 0.24
CA VAL A 112 -10.22 25.35 0.86
C VAL A 112 -9.73 25.19 2.30
N GLY A 113 -10.65 24.83 3.20
CA GLY A 113 -10.31 24.53 4.60
C GLY A 113 -10.20 23.02 4.83
N VAL A 114 -9.54 22.63 5.94
CA VAL A 114 -9.31 21.22 6.29
C VAL A 114 -10.60 20.42 6.33
N ASP A 115 -11.69 20.95 6.92
CA ASP A 115 -12.97 20.23 7.03
C ASP A 115 -13.52 19.74 5.68
N LYS A 116 -13.24 20.47 4.59
CA LYS A 116 -13.69 20.10 3.25
C LYS A 116 -12.84 19.01 2.61
N LEU A 117 -11.58 18.87 3.04
CA LEU A 117 -10.64 17.88 2.52
C LEU A 117 -10.60 16.63 3.42
N ALA A 118 -10.72 16.81 4.73
CA ALA A 118 -10.73 15.77 5.75
C ALA A 118 -12.10 15.05 5.86
N THR A 119 -12.81 14.92 4.75
CA THR A 119 -14.12 14.24 4.65
C THR A 119 -13.97 12.85 4.06
N ASP A 120 -14.78 11.90 4.50
CA ASP A 120 -14.82 10.55 3.91
C ASP A 120 -15.64 10.51 2.61
N GLU A 121 -16.42 11.56 2.34
CA GLU A 121 -17.20 11.70 1.13
C GLU A 121 -16.34 11.88 -0.13
N PRO A 122 -16.85 11.49 -1.32
CA PRO A 122 -16.14 11.65 -2.57
C PRO A 122 -15.69 13.10 -2.82
N THR A 123 -14.38 13.27 -2.95
CA THR A 123 -13.72 14.55 -3.17
C THR A 123 -13.00 14.54 -4.51
N GLU A 124 -13.13 15.61 -5.28
CA GLU A 124 -12.42 15.77 -6.56
C GLU A 124 -10.91 15.75 -6.32
N LEU A 125 -10.21 14.87 -7.04
CA LEU A 125 -8.77 14.73 -6.91
C LEU A 125 -8.00 16.01 -7.27
N ALA A 126 -8.57 16.84 -8.15
CA ALA A 126 -8.04 18.16 -8.52
C ALA A 126 -7.94 19.12 -7.31
N ARG A 127 -8.65 18.86 -6.21
CA ARG A 127 -8.55 19.61 -4.94
C ARG A 127 -7.42 19.11 -4.04
N ILE A 128 -6.99 17.86 -4.21
CA ILE A 128 -5.98 17.22 -3.36
C ILE A 128 -4.61 17.22 -4.04
N ALA A 129 -4.56 17.00 -5.36
CA ALA A 129 -3.32 16.97 -6.15
C ALA A 129 -2.41 18.21 -5.97
N PRO A 130 -2.93 19.46 -5.81
CA PRO A 130 -2.08 20.62 -5.56
C PRO A 130 -1.30 20.60 -4.23
N LEU A 131 -1.65 19.69 -3.31
CA LEU A 131 -0.98 19.54 -2.02
C LEU A 131 0.30 18.69 -2.13
N MET A 132 0.57 18.07 -3.28
CA MET A 132 1.67 17.14 -3.47
C MET A 132 2.89 17.78 -4.13
N PRO A 133 4.09 17.65 -3.53
CA PRO A 133 5.31 18.06 -4.19
C PRO A 133 5.66 17.08 -5.32
N ARG A 134 6.35 17.58 -6.36
CA ARG A 134 7.00 16.71 -7.35
C ARG A 134 8.42 16.40 -6.89
N LEU A 135 8.91 15.20 -7.20
CA LEU A 135 10.33 14.91 -7.00
C LEU A 135 11.16 15.80 -7.94
N PRO A 136 12.19 16.51 -7.43
CA PRO A 136 13.13 17.22 -8.28
C PRO A 136 13.82 16.32 -9.29
N GLU A 137 14.28 16.91 -10.40
CA GLU A 137 15.09 16.20 -11.38
C GLU A 137 16.42 15.69 -10.79
N GLY A 138 17.09 14.80 -11.53
CA GLY A 138 18.37 14.22 -11.12
C GLY A 138 18.25 13.13 -10.05
N GLY A 139 17.12 12.41 -10.02
CA GLY A 139 16.96 11.21 -9.18
C GLY A 139 16.65 11.48 -7.71
N ALA A 140 16.19 12.68 -7.32
CA ALA A 140 15.77 12.92 -5.94
C ALA A 140 14.69 11.91 -5.51
N VAL A 141 14.82 11.35 -4.31
CA VAL A 141 13.94 10.25 -3.86
C VAL A 141 12.87 10.67 -2.86
N LEU A 142 12.96 11.88 -2.29
CA LEU A 142 12.00 12.43 -1.35
C LEU A 142 11.78 13.93 -1.64
N ALA A 143 10.53 14.36 -1.60
CA ALA A 143 10.13 15.76 -1.62
C ALA A 143 8.97 16.01 -0.66
N LEU A 144 8.94 17.20 -0.06
CA LEU A 144 7.98 17.59 0.97
C LEU A 144 7.33 18.92 0.61
N GLN A 145 6.03 19.05 0.87
CA GLN A 145 5.29 20.29 0.74
C GLN A 145 4.46 20.55 1.99
N VAL A 146 4.65 21.69 2.64
CA VAL A 146 3.76 22.19 3.69
C VAL A 146 2.85 23.25 3.07
N THR A 147 1.55 22.97 3.05
CA THR A 147 0.55 23.87 2.46
C THR A 147 -0.34 24.47 3.53
N LEU A 148 -0.38 25.80 3.60
CA LEU A 148 -1.28 26.56 4.45
C LEU A 148 -2.68 26.57 3.82
N LEU A 149 -3.68 26.09 4.56
CA LEU A 149 -5.07 26.01 4.13
C LEU A 149 -5.91 27.12 4.77
N ARG A 150 -7.09 27.38 4.20
CA ARG A 150 -8.02 28.38 4.74
C ARG A 150 -8.34 28.10 6.21
N ARG A 151 -8.48 29.18 7.00
CA ARG A 151 -8.79 29.13 8.45
C ARG A 151 -7.73 28.37 9.27
N GLY A 152 -6.46 28.54 8.90
CA GLY A 152 -5.33 28.05 9.68
C GLY A 152 -5.04 26.56 9.54
N GLY A 153 -5.72 25.84 8.66
CA GLY A 153 -5.44 24.42 8.43
C GLY A 153 -4.05 24.18 7.82
N LEU A 154 -3.53 22.96 7.96
CA LEU A 154 -2.24 22.56 7.40
C LEU A 154 -2.36 21.27 6.60
N ALA A 155 -1.68 21.19 5.46
CA ALA A 155 -1.44 19.93 4.76
C ALA A 155 0.07 19.68 4.66
N VAL A 156 0.51 18.48 5.05
CA VAL A 156 1.88 18.00 4.82
C VAL A 156 1.84 16.95 3.74
N GLY A 157 2.36 17.32 2.57
CA GLY A 157 2.49 16.46 1.42
C GLY A 157 3.86 15.81 1.31
N VAL A 158 3.87 14.52 1.01
CA VAL A 158 5.07 13.69 0.98
C VAL A 158 5.08 12.89 -0.32
N THR A 159 6.16 13.02 -1.08
CA THR A 159 6.37 12.25 -2.31
C THR A 159 7.66 11.45 -2.20
N VAL A 160 7.59 10.14 -2.35
CA VAL A 160 8.72 9.20 -2.18
C VAL A 160 8.89 8.32 -3.42
N HIS A 161 10.12 8.18 -3.90
CA HIS A 161 10.46 7.18 -4.91
C HIS A 161 10.52 5.79 -4.26
N HIS A 162 9.67 4.86 -4.70
CA HIS A 162 9.49 3.57 -4.02
C HIS A 162 10.74 2.66 -4.06
N ALA A 163 11.63 2.83 -5.03
CA ALA A 163 12.93 2.15 -5.03
C ALA A 163 13.84 2.54 -3.85
N ALA A 164 13.62 3.71 -3.22
CA ALA A 164 14.41 4.10 -2.07
C ALA A 164 14.02 3.30 -0.81
N CYS A 165 12.72 3.14 -0.57
CA CYS A 165 12.20 2.39 0.57
C CYS A 165 10.71 2.03 0.43
N ASP A 166 10.27 1.06 1.23
CA ASP A 166 8.86 0.64 1.29
C ASP A 166 8.00 1.52 2.23
N GLY A 167 6.71 1.17 2.32
CA GLY A 167 5.74 1.88 3.16
C GLY A 167 6.11 1.88 4.66
N ALA A 168 6.71 0.79 5.16
CA ALA A 168 7.09 0.68 6.57
C ALA A 168 8.23 1.67 6.87
N CYS A 169 9.26 1.68 6.02
CA CYS A 169 10.39 2.58 6.17
C CYS A 169 10.02 4.06 5.97
N SER A 170 9.23 4.38 4.94
CA SER A 170 8.79 5.78 4.72
C SER A 170 7.96 6.28 5.90
N THR A 171 7.14 5.43 6.51
CA THR A 171 6.35 5.81 7.69
C THR A 171 7.20 5.89 8.95
N HIS A 172 8.21 5.02 9.10
CA HIS A 172 9.20 5.11 10.17
C HIS A 172 9.96 6.44 10.15
N PHE A 173 10.36 6.90 8.96
CA PHE A 173 10.93 8.24 8.77
C PHE A 173 9.97 9.35 9.23
N LEU A 174 8.69 9.28 8.85
CA LEU A 174 7.69 10.27 9.23
C LEU A 174 7.45 10.31 10.74
N HIS A 175 7.39 9.16 11.41
CA HIS A 175 7.33 9.09 12.88
C HIS A 175 8.57 9.69 13.52
N THR A 176 9.76 9.45 12.98
CA THR A 176 11.01 10.05 13.49
C THR A 176 11.02 11.56 13.32
N TRP A 177 10.59 12.06 12.16
CA TRP A 177 10.49 13.49 11.90
C TRP A 177 9.45 14.18 12.79
N ALA A 178 8.27 13.58 12.91
CA ALA A 178 7.21 14.07 13.79
C ALA A 178 7.65 14.10 15.25
N TRP A 179 8.32 13.03 15.72
CA TRP A 179 8.91 12.97 17.05
C TRP A 179 9.92 14.10 17.27
N ALA A 180 10.86 14.30 16.33
CA ALA A 180 11.86 15.38 16.43
C ALA A 180 11.20 16.78 16.46
N ALA A 181 10.11 16.97 15.70
CA ALA A 181 9.36 18.22 15.69
C ALA A 181 8.61 18.47 17.02
N ALA A 182 8.05 17.42 17.63
CA ALA A 182 7.25 17.49 18.84
C ALA A 182 8.08 17.54 20.15
N SER A 183 9.29 16.98 20.16
CA SER A 183 10.02 16.58 21.39
C SER A 183 10.75 17.70 22.14
N ARG A 184 10.11 18.86 22.31
CA ARG A 184 10.46 19.78 23.42
C ARG A 184 9.89 19.31 24.77
N GLY A 185 9.27 18.12 24.84
CA GLY A 185 8.81 17.46 26.06
C GLY A 185 8.62 15.93 25.94
N ALA A 186 9.62 15.17 26.39
CA ALA A 186 9.56 13.82 27.00
C ALA A 186 8.71 12.69 26.33
N THR A 187 8.90 12.38 25.05
CA THR A 187 8.44 11.10 24.45
C THR A 187 9.62 10.19 24.08
N ILE A 188 9.39 8.87 24.04
CA ILE A 188 10.42 7.88 23.67
C ILE A 188 10.75 8.03 22.18
N ALA A 189 12.04 8.22 21.87
CA ALA A 189 12.51 8.32 20.49
C ALA A 189 12.27 7.02 19.71
N PRO A 190 11.83 7.10 18.44
CA PRO A 190 11.84 5.95 17.54
C PRO A 190 13.24 5.34 17.42
N GLU A 191 13.28 4.02 17.20
CA GLU A 191 14.54 3.31 16.96
C GLU A 191 15.23 3.82 15.68
N LEU A 192 16.57 3.76 15.63
CA LEU A 192 17.29 4.21 14.44
C LEU A 192 17.09 3.24 13.27
N PRO A 193 17.07 3.75 12.01
CA PRO A 193 16.98 2.90 10.84
C PRO A 193 18.26 2.08 10.64
N VAL A 194 18.09 0.83 10.22
CA VAL A 194 19.21 -0.03 9.82
C VAL A 194 19.44 0.11 8.32
N ILE A 195 20.55 0.73 7.93
CA ILE A 195 20.84 1.10 6.52
C ILE A 195 21.60 0.00 5.77
N GLY A 196 22.27 -0.92 6.47
CA GLY A 196 23.04 -1.98 5.83
C GLY A 196 22.18 -2.85 4.91
N ARG A 197 22.61 -3.08 3.65
CA ARG A 197 21.85 -3.87 2.65
C ARG A 197 22.15 -5.37 2.68
N THR A 198 23.16 -5.78 3.45
CA THR A 198 23.66 -7.16 3.53
C THR A 198 22.69 -8.16 4.18
N PHE A 199 21.57 -7.70 4.75
CA PHE A 199 20.55 -8.59 5.33
C PHE A 199 19.73 -9.32 4.26
N ILE A 200 19.65 -8.76 3.05
CA ILE A 200 18.96 -9.37 1.93
C ILE A 200 20.02 -9.98 1.02
N ARG A 201 19.91 -11.28 0.76
CA ARG A 201 20.84 -11.97 -0.15
C ARG A 201 20.71 -11.41 -1.55
N ASP A 202 21.85 -11.09 -2.16
CA ASP A 202 21.89 -10.57 -3.52
C ASP A 202 21.41 -11.63 -4.51
N ARG A 203 20.65 -11.17 -5.51
CA ARG A 203 20.07 -11.98 -6.59
C ARG A 203 20.17 -11.20 -7.88
N ASP A 204 21.35 -11.25 -8.50
CA ASP A 204 21.64 -10.53 -9.74
C ASP A 204 20.67 -10.89 -10.85
N ASP A 205 20.26 -12.16 -10.95
CA ASP A 205 19.28 -12.63 -11.92
C ASP A 205 17.93 -11.91 -11.80
N LEU A 206 17.46 -11.70 -10.56
CA LEU A 206 16.21 -10.97 -10.29
C LEU A 206 16.39 -9.47 -10.45
N TYR A 207 17.53 -8.95 -9.98
CA TYR A 207 17.86 -7.55 -10.16
C TYR A 207 17.85 -7.19 -11.64
N ASP A 208 18.53 -7.96 -12.48
CA ASP A 208 18.61 -7.76 -13.93
C ASP A 208 17.21 -7.79 -14.55
N ALA A 209 16.36 -8.75 -14.16
CA ALA A 209 14.99 -8.84 -14.65
C ALA A 209 14.12 -7.64 -14.25
N PHE A 210 14.33 -7.07 -13.05
CA PHE A 210 13.59 -5.90 -12.59
C PHE A 210 14.12 -4.58 -13.16
N ALA A 211 15.44 -4.44 -13.25
CA ALA A 211 16.13 -3.23 -13.68
C ALA A 211 16.14 -3.08 -15.21
N ALA A 212 16.10 -4.18 -15.97
CA ALA A 212 16.13 -4.17 -17.43
C ALA A 212 15.20 -3.10 -18.00
N PRO A 213 15.66 -2.27 -18.96
CA PRO A 213 14.84 -1.25 -19.62
C PRO A 213 13.55 -1.90 -20.15
N ARG A 214 12.45 -1.55 -19.50
CA ARG A 214 11.20 -2.23 -19.73
C ARG A 214 10.53 -1.60 -20.95
N ASP A 215 10.96 -1.91 -22.17
CA ASP A 215 10.28 -1.45 -23.39
C ASP A 215 8.81 -1.95 -23.43
N ARG A 216 8.54 -3.06 -22.74
CA ARG A 216 7.21 -3.64 -22.54
C ARG A 216 6.59 -3.27 -21.18
N VAL A 217 7.34 -3.33 -20.08
CA VAL A 217 6.79 -3.15 -18.72
C VAL A 217 6.92 -1.70 -18.17
N GLY A 218 7.78 -0.86 -18.73
CA GLY A 218 7.96 0.54 -18.37
C GLY A 218 6.86 1.41 -18.97
N LYS A 219 6.24 0.93 -20.07
CA LYS A 219 4.92 1.40 -20.51
C LYS A 219 3.78 0.87 -19.64
N LEU A 220 3.86 -0.35 -19.11
CA LEU A 220 2.88 -0.86 -18.11
C LEU A 220 2.90 -0.02 -16.82
N LEU A 221 4.07 0.48 -16.38
CA LEU A 221 4.21 1.18 -15.09
C LEU A 221 3.95 2.70 -15.15
N ARG A 222 3.84 3.27 -16.37
CA ARG A 222 3.51 4.69 -16.56
C ARG A 222 2.00 4.86 -16.64
N SER A 223 1.39 5.36 -15.57
CA SER A 223 0.01 5.85 -15.63
C SER A 223 -0.11 6.99 -16.64
N PRO A 224 -1.24 7.10 -17.37
CA PRO A 224 -1.59 8.36 -18.02
C PRO A 224 -1.61 9.48 -16.97
N ASP A 225 -1.08 10.64 -17.33
CA ASP A 225 -1.14 11.87 -16.53
C ASP A 225 -2.56 12.41 -16.34
N ALA A 226 -3.58 11.73 -16.88
CA ALA A 226 -4.98 12.07 -16.72
C ALA A 226 -5.49 11.68 -15.32
N VAL A 227 -5.03 12.44 -14.33
CA VAL A 227 -5.57 12.59 -12.97
C VAL A 227 -6.91 13.36 -12.98
N VAL A 228 -7.27 13.90 -14.15
CA VAL A 228 -8.47 14.71 -14.40
C VAL A 228 -9.72 13.82 -14.31
N ASP A 229 -10.72 14.27 -13.58
CA ASP A 229 -12.05 13.66 -13.41
C ASP A 229 -12.17 12.38 -12.57
N LYS A 230 -11.29 12.19 -11.57
CA LYS A 230 -11.48 11.16 -10.52
C LYS A 230 -11.92 11.75 -9.19
N LEU A 231 -12.71 10.98 -8.47
CA LEU A 231 -13.05 11.21 -7.07
C LEU A 231 -12.17 10.31 -6.19
N LEU A 232 -11.82 10.79 -5.00
CA LEU A 232 -11.24 10.01 -3.91
C LEU A 232 -12.24 10.00 -2.75
N ALA A 233 -12.58 8.83 -2.23
CA ALA A 233 -13.46 8.67 -1.08
C ALA A 233 -12.85 7.68 -0.08
N THR A 234 -13.22 7.79 1.19
CA THR A 234 -12.78 6.86 2.23
C THR A 234 -13.95 6.02 2.71
N PHE A 235 -13.73 4.72 2.79
CA PHE A 235 -14.68 3.76 3.30
C PHE A 235 -14.17 3.24 4.64
N VAL A 236 -14.92 3.52 5.71
CA VAL A 236 -14.56 3.12 7.07
C VAL A 236 -15.16 1.76 7.37
N LEU A 237 -14.29 0.78 7.63
CA LEU A 237 -14.67 -0.52 8.18
C LEU A 237 -14.42 -0.47 9.68
N SER A 238 -15.45 -0.09 10.43
CA SER A 238 -15.40 -0.07 11.90
C SER A 238 -15.11 -1.46 12.47
N GLU A 239 -14.63 -1.53 13.71
CA GLU A 239 -14.40 -2.80 14.40
C GLU A 239 -15.64 -3.70 14.40
N ASP A 240 -16.82 -3.12 14.64
CA ASP A 240 -18.10 -3.84 14.55
C ASP A 240 -18.41 -4.36 13.16
N LEU A 241 -18.15 -3.58 12.11
CA LEU A 241 -18.36 -4.03 10.74
C LEU A 241 -17.40 -5.17 10.39
N LEU A 242 -16.12 -5.05 10.75
CA LEU A 242 -15.13 -6.11 10.56
C LEU A 242 -15.52 -7.40 11.29
N ARG A 243 -15.98 -7.29 12.54
CA ARG A 243 -16.50 -8.44 13.30
C ARG A 243 -17.65 -9.12 12.58
N ARG A 244 -18.65 -8.35 12.10
CA ARG A 244 -19.77 -8.91 11.32
C ARG A 244 -19.33 -9.59 10.02
N ILE A 245 -18.34 -9.02 9.32
CA ILE A 245 -17.74 -9.63 8.12
C ILE A 245 -17.12 -10.99 8.49
N LYS A 246 -16.26 -11.03 9.51
CA LYS A 246 -15.58 -12.25 9.98
C LYS A 246 -16.58 -13.34 10.38
N ASP A 247 -17.59 -12.98 11.16
CA ASP A 247 -18.62 -13.91 11.61
C ASP A 247 -19.44 -14.47 10.43
N THR A 248 -19.75 -13.63 9.44
CA THR A 248 -20.49 -14.05 8.24
C THR A 248 -19.69 -15.03 7.41
N VAL A 249 -18.40 -14.75 7.20
CA VAL A 249 -17.48 -15.64 6.47
C VAL A 249 -17.35 -16.98 7.18
N ALA A 250 -17.14 -16.98 8.50
CA ALA A 250 -17.02 -18.21 9.28
C ALA A 250 -18.30 -19.06 9.25
N ARG A 251 -19.48 -18.42 9.38
CA ARG A 251 -20.78 -19.12 9.27
C ARG A 251 -20.99 -19.73 7.89
N GLU A 252 -20.67 -19.01 6.81
CA GLU A 252 -20.83 -19.52 5.46
C GLU A 252 -19.85 -20.67 5.16
N ALA A 253 -18.61 -20.59 5.64
CA ALA A 253 -17.64 -21.68 5.54
C ALA A 253 -18.14 -22.95 6.23
N ALA A 254 -18.72 -22.81 7.44
CA ALA A 254 -19.32 -23.92 8.18
C ALA A 254 -20.53 -24.52 7.44
N ARG A 255 -21.41 -23.68 6.87
CA ARG A 255 -22.57 -24.14 6.09
C ARG A 255 -22.17 -24.93 4.85
N ARG A 256 -21.06 -24.55 4.19
CA ARG A 256 -20.54 -25.26 3.01
C ARG A 256 -19.69 -26.49 3.34
N GLY A 257 -19.48 -26.79 4.62
CA GLY A 257 -18.70 -27.94 5.07
C GLY A 257 -17.21 -27.85 4.71
N VAL A 258 -16.64 -26.64 4.64
CA VAL A 258 -15.19 -26.47 4.42
C VAL A 258 -14.44 -27.07 5.63
N SER A 259 -13.61 -28.09 5.39
CA SER A 259 -12.89 -28.84 6.43
C SER A 259 -11.38 -28.91 6.15
N PRO A 260 -10.51 -28.64 7.14
CA PRO A 260 -10.85 -28.16 8.48
C PRO A 260 -11.50 -26.76 8.43
N LEU A 261 -12.35 -26.44 9.40
CA LEU A 261 -12.96 -25.11 9.47
C LEU A 261 -11.83 -24.09 9.67
N PRO A 262 -11.64 -23.13 8.76
CA PRO A 262 -10.59 -22.13 8.94
C PRO A 262 -10.90 -21.28 10.18
N PRO A 263 -9.87 -20.80 10.92
CA PRO A 263 -10.10 -19.81 11.96
C PRO A 263 -10.81 -18.58 11.36
N PRO A 264 -11.57 -17.80 12.16
CA PRO A 264 -12.16 -16.56 11.70
C PRO A 264 -11.10 -15.68 11.00
N PRO A 265 -11.41 -15.06 9.86
CA PRO A 265 -10.41 -14.34 9.10
C PRO A 265 -9.82 -13.18 9.91
N THR A 266 -8.54 -12.86 9.67
CA THR A 266 -7.91 -11.67 10.25
C THR A 266 -8.62 -10.41 9.78
N SER A 267 -8.44 -9.27 10.47
CA SER A 267 -8.99 -7.99 10.02
C SER A 267 -8.53 -7.64 8.60
N THR A 268 -7.28 -7.92 8.25
CA THR A 268 -6.76 -7.75 6.90
C THR A 268 -7.49 -8.60 5.88
N VAL A 269 -7.65 -9.91 6.13
CA VAL A 269 -8.39 -10.81 5.22
C VAL A 269 -9.84 -10.34 5.05
N ALA A 270 -10.48 -9.93 6.14
CA ALA A 270 -11.84 -9.41 6.13
C ALA A 270 -11.94 -8.11 5.31
N THR A 271 -11.06 -7.13 5.55
CA THR A 271 -11.03 -5.86 4.81
C THR A 271 -10.80 -6.08 3.34
N TYR A 272 -9.75 -6.82 2.98
CA TYR A 272 -9.34 -6.98 1.58
C TYR A 272 -10.38 -7.79 0.80
N GLY A 273 -10.87 -8.89 1.38
CA GLY A 273 -11.92 -9.70 0.77
C GLY A 273 -13.23 -8.94 0.59
N PHE A 274 -13.67 -8.19 1.61
CA PHE A 274 -14.90 -7.40 1.53
C PHE A 274 -14.84 -6.30 0.48
N ILE A 275 -13.74 -5.55 0.44
CA ILE A 275 -13.53 -4.50 -0.54
C ILE A 275 -13.39 -5.07 -1.96
N TRP A 276 -12.65 -6.17 -2.12
CA TRP A 276 -12.49 -6.83 -3.42
C TRP A 276 -13.82 -7.36 -3.97
N HIS A 277 -14.63 -7.97 -3.11
CA HIS A 277 -16.02 -8.36 -3.41
C HIS A 277 -16.86 -7.16 -3.87
N CYS A 278 -16.89 -6.07 -3.10
CA CYS A 278 -17.64 -4.85 -3.46
C CYS A 278 -17.15 -4.25 -4.79
N TYR A 279 -15.84 -4.24 -5.01
CA TYR A 279 -15.22 -3.68 -6.21
C TYR A 279 -15.67 -4.42 -7.46
N TYR A 280 -15.56 -5.74 -7.50
CA TYR A 280 -15.95 -6.51 -8.68
C TYR A 280 -17.47 -6.48 -8.92
N ARG A 281 -18.29 -6.48 -7.87
CA ARG A 281 -19.75 -6.28 -8.01
C ARG A 281 -20.10 -4.93 -8.65
N SER A 282 -19.34 -3.88 -8.34
CA SER A 282 -19.55 -2.55 -8.95
C SER A 282 -19.19 -2.49 -10.44
N LYS A 283 -18.38 -3.45 -10.93
CA LYS A 283 -17.93 -3.55 -12.33
C LYS A 283 -18.83 -4.44 -13.19
N GLU A 284 -19.43 -5.47 -12.61
CA GLU A 284 -20.33 -6.40 -13.31
C GLU A 284 -21.57 -5.70 -13.89
N SER A 285 -22.02 -4.61 -13.26
CA SER A 285 -23.11 -3.76 -13.79
C SER A 285 -22.73 -2.95 -15.04
N SER A 286 -21.52 -3.06 -15.60
CA SER A 286 -20.98 -2.14 -16.61
C SER A 286 -20.22 -2.76 -17.79
N ALA A 287 -20.08 -4.08 -17.92
CA ALA A 287 -19.38 -4.66 -19.07
C ALA A 287 -19.90 -6.05 -19.47
N GLY A 288 -20.23 -6.18 -20.77
CA GLY A 288 -20.42 -7.46 -21.45
C GLY A 288 -19.13 -8.29 -21.49
N GLY A 289 -19.32 -9.60 -21.64
CA GLY A 289 -18.32 -10.66 -21.41
C GLY A 289 -16.97 -10.44 -22.09
N GLY A 290 -15.94 -10.24 -21.27
CA GLY A 290 -14.57 -10.54 -21.63
C GLY A 290 -14.30 -12.04 -21.45
N ASN A 291 -13.39 -12.58 -22.25
CA ASN A 291 -13.13 -14.03 -22.39
C ASN A 291 -12.40 -14.67 -21.18
N ASP A 292 -11.99 -13.88 -20.19
CA ASP A 292 -11.35 -14.38 -18.95
C ASP A 292 -12.30 -14.20 -17.74
N ASP A 293 -12.66 -15.32 -17.13
CA ASP A 293 -13.58 -15.43 -15.98
C ASP A 293 -12.84 -15.29 -14.63
N ARG A 294 -11.58 -14.85 -14.60
CA ARG A 294 -10.81 -14.67 -13.35
C ARG A 294 -10.72 -13.23 -12.87
N ALA A 295 -10.93 -13.04 -11.57
CA ALA A 295 -10.65 -11.82 -10.84
C ALA A 295 -9.31 -11.96 -10.11
N TYR A 296 -8.54 -10.87 -10.07
CA TYR A 296 -7.24 -10.82 -9.43
C TYR A 296 -7.20 -9.67 -8.43
N ALA A 297 -6.64 -9.93 -7.25
CA ALA A 297 -6.18 -8.91 -6.33
C ALA A 297 -4.72 -9.15 -5.97
N VAL A 298 -3.91 -8.08 -6.02
CA VAL A 298 -2.51 -8.14 -5.65
C VAL A 298 -2.28 -7.20 -4.48
N PHE A 299 -1.51 -7.65 -3.49
CA PHE A 299 -1.04 -6.84 -2.37
C PHE A 299 0.32 -7.38 -1.90
N ALA A 300 0.99 -6.70 -0.98
CA ALA A 300 2.31 -7.06 -0.50
C ALA A 300 2.23 -7.73 0.88
N ALA A 301 3.31 -8.37 1.30
CA ALA A 301 3.52 -8.82 2.66
C ALA A 301 4.91 -8.36 3.11
N ASP A 302 5.01 -7.95 4.37
CA ASP A 302 6.31 -7.64 4.96
C ASP A 302 7.07 -8.95 5.14
N HIS A 303 8.26 -9.02 4.54
CA HIS A 303 9.11 -10.19 4.60
C HIS A 303 10.19 -10.07 5.68
N ARG A 304 10.33 -8.94 6.38
CA ARG A 304 11.42 -8.72 7.35
C ARG A 304 11.52 -9.84 8.37
N ALA A 305 10.41 -10.15 9.06
CA ALA A 305 10.34 -11.20 10.06
C ALA A 305 10.28 -12.64 9.47
N ARG A 306 10.27 -12.79 8.14
CA ARG A 306 10.02 -14.06 7.43
C ARG A 306 11.22 -14.58 6.65
N LEU A 307 12.20 -13.72 6.40
CA LEU A 307 13.47 -14.15 5.85
C LEU A 307 14.27 -14.92 6.90
N ASP A 308 15.18 -15.78 6.42
CA ASP A 308 16.08 -16.56 7.27
C ASP A 308 17.54 -16.23 6.90
N PRO A 309 18.27 -15.48 7.76
CA PRO A 309 17.82 -14.93 9.04
C PRO A 309 16.82 -13.76 8.88
N PRO A 310 16.04 -13.42 9.93
CA PRO A 310 15.15 -12.27 9.90
C PRO A 310 15.89 -10.95 9.68
N VAL A 311 15.31 -10.06 8.89
CA VAL A 311 15.78 -8.70 8.68
C VAL A 311 15.25 -7.80 9.81
N PRO A 312 16.05 -6.85 10.33
CA PRO A 312 15.57 -5.92 11.35
C PRO A 312 14.30 -5.17 10.95
N ALA A 313 13.38 -4.97 11.89
CA ALA A 313 12.12 -4.24 11.65
C ALA A 313 12.36 -2.81 11.13
N THR A 314 13.45 -2.17 11.58
CA THR A 314 13.87 -0.81 11.20
C THR A 314 14.72 -0.75 9.93
N TYR A 315 14.87 -1.85 9.19
CA TYR A 315 15.63 -1.88 7.93
C TYR A 315 15.10 -0.84 6.91
N LEU A 316 16.01 0.03 6.45
CA LEU A 316 15.77 1.05 5.43
C LEU A 316 15.96 0.46 4.05
N GLY A 317 14.85 0.15 3.39
CA GLY A 317 14.81 -0.44 2.07
C GLY A 317 13.47 -1.09 1.78
N ASN A 318 13.39 -1.82 0.67
CA ASN A 318 12.26 -2.68 0.37
C ASN A 318 12.53 -4.10 0.89
N CYS A 319 11.55 -4.66 1.62
CA CYS A 319 11.56 -6.07 2.02
C CYS A 319 10.15 -6.66 1.86
N LEU A 320 9.68 -6.69 0.61
CA LEU A 320 8.30 -7.01 0.25
C LEU A 320 8.21 -8.30 -0.57
N GLY A 321 7.25 -9.16 -0.23
CA GLY A 321 6.77 -10.21 -1.14
C GLY A 321 5.38 -9.90 -1.66
N LEU A 322 5.06 -10.42 -2.85
CA LEU A 322 3.77 -10.17 -3.49
C LEU A 322 2.80 -11.33 -3.22
N CYS A 323 1.58 -10.99 -2.84
CA CYS A 323 0.45 -11.87 -2.65
C CYS A 323 -0.49 -11.74 -3.85
N PHE A 324 -0.85 -12.87 -4.49
CA PHE A 324 -1.77 -12.89 -5.62
C PHE A 324 -3.02 -13.70 -5.28
N ALA A 325 -4.09 -13.00 -4.94
CA ALA A 325 -5.40 -13.60 -4.72
C ALA A 325 -6.14 -13.74 -6.06
N THR A 326 -6.69 -14.94 -6.30
CA THR A 326 -7.41 -15.27 -7.54
C THR A 326 -8.73 -15.95 -7.24
N ALA A 327 -9.79 -15.55 -7.94
CA ALA A 327 -11.13 -16.12 -7.79
C ALA A 327 -11.89 -16.05 -9.13
N GLY A 328 -12.93 -16.87 -9.32
CA GLY A 328 -13.83 -16.69 -10.46
C GLY A 328 -14.59 -15.36 -10.34
N LYS A 329 -14.80 -14.62 -11.43
CA LYS A 329 -15.57 -13.36 -11.45
C LYS A 329 -17.00 -13.61 -10.95
N LYS A 330 -17.66 -14.66 -11.45
CA LYS A 330 -19.01 -15.05 -10.99
C LYS A 330 -19.04 -15.47 -9.52
N GLU A 331 -17.99 -16.13 -9.05
CA GLU A 331 -17.89 -16.56 -7.66
C GLU A 331 -17.76 -15.34 -6.74
N ILE A 332 -16.85 -14.41 -7.08
CA ILE A 332 -16.61 -13.24 -6.25
C ILE A 332 -17.76 -12.23 -6.32
N THR A 333 -18.53 -12.18 -7.41
CA THR A 333 -19.70 -11.29 -7.52
C THR A 333 -20.99 -11.89 -6.99
N ALA A 334 -21.00 -13.18 -6.66
CA ALA A 334 -22.17 -13.89 -6.16
C ALA A 334 -22.82 -13.16 -4.98
N ALA A 335 -24.15 -13.00 -5.05
CA ALA A 335 -24.91 -12.32 -4.01
C ALA A 335 -24.83 -13.06 -2.66
N GLY A 336 -24.93 -12.30 -1.57
CA GLY A 336 -24.89 -12.82 -0.20
C GLY A 336 -23.49 -13.22 0.28
N ALA A 337 -23.44 -14.10 1.28
CA ALA A 337 -22.19 -14.46 1.96
C ALA A 337 -21.23 -15.29 1.11
N GLY A 338 -21.71 -15.92 0.03
CA GLY A 338 -20.91 -16.79 -0.82
C GLY A 338 -19.76 -16.08 -1.53
N GLY A 339 -20.02 -14.94 -2.16
CA GLY A 339 -18.98 -14.16 -2.83
C GLY A 339 -17.97 -13.55 -1.87
N LEU A 340 -18.44 -13.15 -0.68
CA LEU A 340 -17.58 -12.68 0.39
C LEU A 340 -16.66 -13.78 0.91
N LEU A 341 -17.17 -15.00 1.12
CA LEU A 341 -16.37 -16.16 1.50
C LEU A 341 -15.31 -16.48 0.43
N ALA A 342 -15.67 -16.46 -0.86
CA ALA A 342 -14.73 -16.70 -1.95
C ALA A 342 -13.59 -15.66 -1.94
N ALA A 343 -13.93 -14.38 -1.83
CA ALA A 343 -12.94 -13.29 -1.76
C ALA A 343 -12.00 -13.44 -0.56
N CYS A 344 -12.53 -13.61 0.65
CA CYS A 344 -11.73 -13.76 1.87
C CYS A 344 -10.87 -15.03 1.83
N SER A 345 -11.37 -16.15 1.30
CA SER A 345 -10.60 -17.39 1.19
C SER A 345 -9.43 -17.24 0.23
N ALA A 346 -9.65 -16.60 -0.92
CA ALA A 346 -8.59 -16.34 -1.90
C ALA A 346 -7.52 -15.37 -1.36
N VAL A 347 -7.93 -14.34 -0.62
CA VAL A 347 -6.98 -13.44 0.09
C VAL A 347 -6.18 -14.20 1.14
N ALA A 348 -6.83 -15.03 1.97
CA ALA A 348 -6.15 -15.82 2.99
C ALA A 348 -5.14 -16.80 2.38
N ALA A 349 -5.52 -17.49 1.30
CA ALA A 349 -4.64 -18.39 0.57
C ALA A 349 -3.43 -17.67 -0.03
N ALA A 350 -3.62 -16.47 -0.60
CA ALA A 350 -2.54 -15.66 -1.15
C ALA A 350 -1.55 -15.19 -0.07
N ILE A 351 -2.05 -14.82 1.11
CA ILE A 351 -1.21 -14.45 2.26
C ILE A 351 -0.42 -15.67 2.75
N ASP A 352 -1.09 -16.80 2.95
CA ASP A 352 -0.46 -18.04 3.41
C ASP A 352 0.65 -18.46 2.43
N GLU A 353 0.37 -18.46 1.13
CA GLU A 353 1.35 -18.76 0.10
C GLU A 353 2.55 -17.81 0.09
N ALA A 354 2.31 -16.49 0.20
CA ALA A 354 3.38 -15.50 0.19
C ALA A 354 4.29 -15.59 1.42
N THR A 355 3.72 -15.99 2.56
CA THR A 355 4.38 -15.96 3.87
C THR A 355 4.90 -17.31 4.36
N ARG A 356 4.59 -18.41 3.68
CA ARG A 356 5.15 -19.73 3.96
C ARG A 356 6.69 -19.71 3.91
N PRO A 357 7.39 -20.31 4.89
CA PRO A 357 8.84 -20.45 4.86
C PRO A 357 9.27 -21.18 3.58
N ARG A 358 10.06 -20.52 2.75
CA ARG A 358 10.68 -21.14 1.58
C ARG A 358 11.96 -21.81 2.05
N GLY A 359 11.93 -23.13 2.25
CA GLY A 359 13.09 -23.87 2.74
C GLY A 359 14.28 -23.73 1.79
N GLY A 360 15.46 -23.42 2.35
CA GLY A 360 16.82 -23.67 1.82
C GLY A 360 17.25 -23.09 0.47
N ASP A 361 16.41 -23.13 -0.56
CA ASP A 361 16.76 -22.74 -1.92
C ASP A 361 16.29 -21.34 -2.31
N GLY A 362 15.24 -20.78 -1.69
CA GLY A 362 14.62 -19.51 -2.13
C GLY A 362 14.50 -19.43 -3.66
N GLY A 363 14.35 -20.59 -4.29
CA GLY A 363 15.01 -20.93 -5.55
C GLY A 363 14.48 -20.09 -6.69
N ARG A 364 15.33 -19.80 -7.66
CA ARG A 364 15.05 -19.22 -8.99
C ARG A 364 13.59 -19.38 -9.47
N GLY A 365 12.99 -20.57 -9.32
CA GLY A 365 11.60 -20.86 -9.67
C GLY A 365 10.51 -20.08 -8.92
N SER A 366 10.72 -19.61 -7.69
CA SER A 366 9.68 -18.88 -6.94
C SER A 366 9.46 -17.44 -7.44
N TRP A 367 10.51 -16.82 -7.98
CA TRP A 367 10.44 -15.43 -8.45
C TRP A 367 10.17 -15.34 -9.95
N ASP A 368 10.66 -16.30 -10.75
CA ASP A 368 10.17 -16.52 -12.12
C ASP A 368 8.65 -16.76 -12.10
N ALA A 369 8.16 -17.62 -11.20
CA ALA A 369 6.72 -17.79 -10.99
C ALA A 369 6.01 -16.52 -10.48
N CYS A 370 6.68 -15.69 -9.68
CA CYS A 370 6.14 -14.39 -9.26
C CYS A 370 5.99 -13.44 -10.46
N LEU A 371 7.00 -13.37 -11.35
CA LEU A 371 6.94 -12.59 -12.58
C LEU A 371 5.87 -13.10 -13.53
N GLU A 372 5.76 -14.42 -13.70
CA GLU A 372 4.69 -15.05 -14.48
C GLU A 372 3.31 -14.70 -13.92
N ARG A 373 3.12 -14.73 -12.60
CA ARG A 373 1.86 -14.31 -11.96
C ARG A 373 1.57 -12.83 -12.09
N VAL A 374 2.59 -11.98 -12.09
CA VAL A 374 2.42 -10.56 -12.44
C VAL A 374 1.91 -10.44 -13.87
N VAL A 375 2.53 -11.14 -14.82
CA VAL A 375 2.12 -11.12 -16.24
C VAL A 375 0.71 -11.67 -16.41
N GLU A 376 0.37 -12.78 -15.75
CA GLU A 376 -0.96 -13.39 -15.78
C GLU A 376 -2.03 -12.46 -15.22
N ALA A 377 -1.84 -11.95 -13.99
CA ALA A 377 -2.80 -11.09 -13.31
C ALA A 377 -3.09 -9.81 -14.11
N TYR A 378 -2.09 -9.28 -14.81
CA TYR A 378 -2.20 -8.09 -15.65
C TYR A 378 -2.67 -8.38 -17.08
N GLY A 379 -2.43 -9.60 -17.58
CA GLY A 379 -2.94 -10.07 -18.87
C GLY A 379 -4.47 -10.28 -18.85
N ALA A 380 -5.02 -10.61 -17.68
CA ALA A 380 -6.47 -10.80 -17.46
C ALA A 380 -7.27 -9.48 -17.34
N GLY A 381 -6.57 -8.34 -17.27
CA GLY A 381 -7.13 -7.02 -16.99
C GLY A 381 -6.34 -6.32 -15.88
N VAL A 382 -6.80 -5.14 -15.44
CA VAL A 382 -6.15 -4.43 -14.32
C VAL A 382 -6.60 -5.10 -13.01
N PRO A 383 -5.70 -5.78 -12.26
CA PRO A 383 -6.07 -6.38 -10.99
C PRO A 383 -6.36 -5.31 -9.96
N LEU A 384 -7.13 -5.66 -8.94
CA LEU A 384 -7.28 -4.78 -7.80
C LEU A 384 -5.96 -4.76 -7.01
N THR A 385 -5.36 -3.60 -6.83
CA THR A 385 -4.18 -3.46 -5.97
C THR A 385 -4.54 -2.69 -4.71
N LEU A 386 -3.95 -3.07 -3.58
CA LEU A 386 -4.15 -2.36 -2.31
C LEU A 386 -2.82 -1.74 -1.92
N ALA A 387 -2.72 -0.52 -1.38
CA ALA A 387 -1.50 0.13 -0.89
C ALA A 387 -1.63 0.57 0.58
N GLY A 388 -0.56 0.50 1.39
CA GLY A 388 -0.59 0.91 2.82
C GLY A 388 -0.65 -0.26 3.81
N SER A 389 -0.91 0.01 5.08
CA SER A 389 -1.12 -1.01 6.13
C SER A 389 -1.65 -0.34 7.40
N PRO A 390 -2.63 -0.94 8.11
CA PRO A 390 -3.03 -0.46 9.44
C PRO A 390 -1.89 -0.48 10.47
N ARG A 391 -0.83 -1.27 10.25
CA ARG A 391 0.34 -1.32 11.15
C ARG A 391 1.23 -0.10 11.06
N PHE A 392 1.08 0.72 10.00
CA PHE A 392 1.89 1.91 9.83
C PHE A 392 1.53 3.03 10.82
N ARG A 393 0.34 3.00 11.41
CA ARG A 393 -0.10 3.97 12.42
C ARG A 393 0.09 5.40 11.92
N VAL A 394 -0.34 5.67 10.69
CA VAL A 394 -0.15 6.96 10.02
C VAL A 394 -0.84 8.12 10.76
N TYR A 395 -1.91 7.86 11.52
CA TYR A 395 -2.58 8.85 12.36
C TYR A 395 -1.84 9.18 13.66
N ASP A 396 -0.72 8.51 13.94
CA ASP A 396 0.12 8.82 15.09
C ASP A 396 1.33 9.70 14.71
N VAL A 397 1.42 10.11 13.44
CA VAL A 397 2.38 11.12 12.95
C VAL A 397 1.92 12.51 13.44
N ASP A 398 2.32 12.86 14.65
CA ASP A 398 2.02 14.13 15.32
C ASP A 398 3.29 14.98 15.46
N PHE A 399 3.34 16.09 14.72
CA PHE A 399 4.47 17.02 14.71
C PHE A 399 4.48 18.00 15.91
N GLY A 400 3.60 17.81 16.89
CA GLY A 400 3.43 18.68 18.07
C GLY A 400 2.24 19.63 17.96
N PHE A 401 1.48 19.58 16.86
CA PHE A 401 0.25 20.36 16.66
C PHE A 401 -1.01 19.48 16.59
N GLY A 402 -0.91 18.21 16.98
CA GLY A 402 -2.01 17.26 17.07
C GLY A 402 -1.97 16.20 15.96
N ARG A 403 -2.72 15.12 16.19
CA ARG A 403 -2.87 14.01 15.23
C ARG A 403 -3.50 14.50 13.91
N PRO A 404 -3.18 13.86 12.77
CA PRO A 404 -3.82 14.17 11.50
C PRO A 404 -5.35 13.99 11.57
N ALA A 405 -6.09 14.96 11.03
CA ALA A 405 -7.52 14.88 10.80
C ALA A 405 -7.87 13.87 9.69
N LYS A 406 -6.98 13.73 8.70
CA LYS A 406 -7.10 12.76 7.60
C LYS A 406 -5.74 12.48 6.97
N VAL A 407 -5.54 11.25 6.50
CA VAL A 407 -4.40 10.84 5.70
C VAL A 407 -4.90 10.19 4.42
N ASP A 408 -4.41 10.64 3.27
CA ASP A 408 -4.73 10.05 1.97
C ASP A 408 -3.46 9.68 1.21
N ILE A 409 -3.46 8.51 0.56
CA ILE A 409 -2.42 8.14 -0.40
C ILE A 409 -2.88 8.61 -1.79
N VAL A 410 -2.53 9.83 -2.17
CA VAL A 410 -3.00 10.49 -3.40
C VAL A 410 -2.62 9.71 -4.67
N SER A 411 -1.43 9.08 -4.65
CA SER A 411 -0.93 8.27 -5.77
C SER A 411 -1.81 7.06 -6.12
N VAL A 412 -2.70 6.59 -5.21
CA VAL A 412 -3.63 5.49 -5.53
C VAL A 412 -4.60 5.86 -6.65
N ALA A 413 -4.90 7.15 -6.80
CA ALA A 413 -5.79 7.62 -7.84
C ALA A 413 -5.19 7.58 -9.24
N ARG A 414 -3.88 7.77 -9.35
CA ARG A 414 -3.13 7.58 -10.59
C ARG A 414 -2.99 6.10 -10.92
N THR A 415 -2.83 5.27 -9.91
CA THR A 415 -2.42 3.87 -10.09
C THR A 415 -3.58 2.89 -10.14
N GLY A 416 -4.77 3.31 -9.70
CA GLY A 416 -5.95 2.43 -9.58
C GLY A 416 -5.92 1.54 -8.34
N ALA A 417 -4.93 1.71 -7.47
CA ALA A 417 -4.85 1.03 -6.19
C ALA A 417 -5.92 1.55 -5.21
N MET A 418 -6.07 0.86 -4.09
CA MET A 418 -6.85 1.30 -2.93
C MET A 418 -5.94 1.50 -1.74
N SER A 419 -6.02 2.62 -1.03
CA SER A 419 -5.23 2.81 0.18
C SER A 419 -5.84 2.07 1.37
N VAL A 420 -5.02 1.64 2.32
CA VAL A 420 -5.43 1.01 3.57
C VAL A 420 -4.63 1.61 4.72
N ALA A 421 -5.34 2.04 5.76
CA ALA A 421 -4.77 2.56 7.01
C ALA A 421 -5.63 2.15 8.21
N GLU A 422 -5.11 2.32 9.42
CA GLU A 422 -5.89 2.17 10.65
C GLU A 422 -6.99 3.22 10.76
N GLY A 423 -8.04 2.92 11.54
CA GLY A 423 -9.12 3.87 11.79
C GLY A 423 -8.67 5.08 12.63
N ARG A 424 -9.08 6.30 12.22
CA ARG A 424 -8.77 7.56 12.92
C ARG A 424 -9.13 7.61 14.40
N GLY A 425 -10.28 7.03 14.75
CA GLY A 425 -10.95 7.21 16.04
C GLY A 425 -10.39 6.42 17.22
N GLY A 426 -9.30 5.66 17.04
CA GLY A 426 -8.69 4.87 18.12
C GLY A 426 -9.51 3.65 18.58
N ALA A 427 -10.78 3.55 18.21
CA ALA A 427 -11.70 2.44 18.48
C ALA A 427 -11.51 1.25 17.51
N GLY A 428 -10.27 0.99 17.07
CA GLY A 428 -9.97 -0.02 16.07
C GLY A 428 -10.58 0.27 14.68
N GLY A 429 -10.61 -0.74 13.83
CA GLY A 429 -11.12 -0.63 12.46
C GLY A 429 -10.07 -0.31 11.40
N THR A 430 -10.52 -0.09 10.18
CA THR A 430 -9.67 0.14 9.01
C THR A 430 -10.31 1.15 8.06
N GLU A 431 -9.52 2.07 7.55
CA GLU A 431 -9.92 3.00 6.49
C GLU A 431 -9.39 2.53 5.14
N VAL A 432 -10.27 2.58 4.14
CA VAL A 432 -9.94 2.20 2.77
C VAL A 432 -10.22 3.38 1.84
N GLY A 433 -9.18 3.97 1.27
CA GLY A 433 -9.32 5.04 0.28
C GLY A 433 -9.41 4.47 -1.13
N ILE A 434 -10.42 4.89 -1.88
CA ILE A 434 -10.71 4.38 -3.21
C ILE A 434 -10.86 5.55 -4.16
N SER A 435 -10.19 5.46 -5.31
CA SER A 435 -10.35 6.45 -6.36
C SER A 435 -10.96 5.87 -7.62
N LEU A 436 -12.05 6.48 -8.06
CA LEU A 436 -12.83 6.07 -9.22
C LEU A 436 -13.37 7.29 -9.96
N PRO A 437 -13.66 7.19 -11.27
CA PRO A 437 -14.51 8.16 -11.95
C PRO A 437 -15.88 8.28 -11.26
N PRO A 438 -16.60 9.41 -11.39
CA PRO A 438 -17.88 9.66 -10.70
C PRO A 438 -18.89 8.51 -10.78
N ASP A 439 -19.15 7.98 -11.97
CA ASP A 439 -20.10 6.88 -12.16
C ASP A 439 -19.63 5.58 -11.49
N GLY A 440 -18.33 5.32 -11.54
CA GLY A 440 -17.71 4.17 -10.87
C GLY A 440 -17.81 4.29 -9.35
N MET A 441 -17.56 5.49 -8.82
CA MET A 441 -17.70 5.79 -7.39
C MET A 441 -19.14 5.59 -6.91
N HIS A 442 -20.13 6.09 -7.67
CA HIS A 442 -21.55 5.91 -7.35
C HIS A 442 -21.93 4.42 -7.30
N ARG A 443 -21.53 3.63 -8.30
CA ARG A 443 -21.78 2.18 -8.30
C ARG A 443 -21.11 1.48 -7.13
N PHE A 444 -19.86 1.81 -6.85
CA PHE A 444 -19.12 1.22 -5.73
C PHE A 444 -19.79 1.53 -4.39
N ARG A 445 -20.18 2.78 -4.13
CA ARG A 445 -20.90 3.17 -2.90
C ARG A 445 -22.19 2.39 -2.71
N ARG A 446 -22.97 2.19 -3.78
CA ARG A 446 -24.18 1.36 -3.74
C ARG A 446 -23.84 -0.10 -3.39
N CYS A 447 -22.88 -0.71 -4.09
CA CYS A 447 -22.46 -2.09 -3.81
C CYS A 447 -21.91 -2.27 -2.39
N PHE A 448 -21.17 -1.29 -1.87
CA PHE A 448 -20.67 -1.28 -0.50
C PHE A 448 -21.83 -1.22 0.50
N ALA A 449 -22.77 -0.29 0.32
CA ALA A 449 -23.94 -0.16 1.18
C ALA A 449 -24.81 -1.43 1.17
N ASP A 450 -25.05 -2.00 -0.02
CA ASP A 450 -25.79 -3.26 -0.17
C ASP A 450 -25.09 -4.41 0.57
N ALA A 451 -23.77 -4.53 0.42
CA ALA A 451 -22.98 -5.56 1.10
C ALA A 451 -23.05 -5.39 2.63
N VAL A 452 -22.95 -4.17 3.15
CA VAL A 452 -23.11 -3.87 4.59
C VAL A 452 -24.51 -4.24 5.08
N ALA A 453 -25.56 -3.93 4.31
CA ALA A 453 -26.93 -4.28 4.67
C ALA A 453 -27.13 -5.81 4.72
N CYS A 454 -26.56 -6.56 3.77
CA CYS A 454 -26.62 -8.02 3.74
C CYS A 454 -25.96 -8.70 4.95
N LEU A 455 -24.97 -8.06 5.59
CA LEU A 455 -24.36 -8.59 6.82
C LEU A 455 -25.34 -8.55 8.00
N SER A 456 -26.28 -7.60 8.01
CA SER A 456 -27.20 -7.36 9.11
C SER A 456 -28.47 -8.22 9.06
N SER A 457 -28.81 -8.78 7.89
CA SER A 457 -29.98 -9.66 7.73
C SER A 457 -29.73 -11.12 8.15
N THR A 458 -28.50 -11.47 8.54
CA THR A 458 -28.18 -12.81 9.05
C THR A 458 -28.40 -12.91 10.56
N SER A 459 -29.67 -12.99 10.98
CA SER A 459 -30.04 -13.32 12.37
C SER A 459 -29.41 -14.65 12.82
N PRO A 460 -29.06 -14.81 14.11
CA PRO A 460 -28.56 -16.08 14.62
C PRO A 460 -29.63 -17.15 14.48
N VAL A 461 -29.35 -18.18 13.68
CA VAL A 461 -30.18 -19.39 13.64
C VAL A 461 -30.10 -20.01 15.02
N LYS A 462 -31.22 -20.02 15.76
CA LYS A 462 -31.38 -20.89 16.93
C LYS A 462 -31.14 -22.32 16.45
N LEU A 463 -30.03 -22.93 16.87
CA LEU A 463 -29.86 -24.37 16.79
C LEU A 463 -30.94 -25.00 17.68
N ALA A 464 -32.08 -25.34 17.09
CA ALA A 464 -33.05 -26.21 17.71
C ALA A 464 -32.40 -27.60 17.79
N GLY A 465 -32.08 -28.03 19.01
CA GLY A 465 -31.66 -29.39 19.26
C GLY A 465 -32.79 -30.37 18.96
N ALA A 466 -32.49 -31.39 18.17
CA ALA A 466 -33.12 -32.70 18.25
C ALA A 466 -32.32 -33.71 17.43
N GLY A 467 -31.99 -34.84 18.07
CA GLY A 467 -31.90 -36.12 17.37
C GLY A 467 -30.51 -36.67 17.09
N LEU A 468 -29.79 -37.10 18.14
CA LEU A 468 -28.87 -38.23 18.04
C LEU A 468 -29.65 -39.47 17.57
N SER A 469 -29.36 -39.97 16.37
CA SER A 469 -29.47 -41.41 16.09
C SER A 469 -28.57 -41.82 14.93
N SER A 470 -27.71 -42.78 15.26
CA SER A 470 -26.94 -43.72 14.44
C SER A 470 -27.23 -43.78 12.93
N LEU A 471 -26.15 -43.72 12.13
CA LEU A 471 -25.86 -44.77 11.13
C LEU A 471 -24.42 -44.61 10.60
N VAL A 472 -23.54 -45.46 11.12
CA VAL A 472 -22.23 -45.75 10.57
C VAL A 472 -22.43 -46.48 9.24
N ARG A 473 -21.98 -45.88 8.13
CA ARG A 473 -21.66 -46.60 6.89
C ARG A 473 -20.41 -46.02 6.27
N THR A 474 -19.32 -46.78 6.37
CA THR A 474 -18.10 -46.63 5.59
C THR A 474 -18.35 -46.96 4.11
N PRO A 475 -17.75 -46.22 3.16
CA PRO A 475 -17.37 -46.79 1.87
C PRO A 475 -15.84 -46.89 1.76
N LYS A 476 -15.40 -48.10 1.42
CA LYS A 476 -14.09 -48.41 0.86
C LYS A 476 -14.00 -47.89 -0.59
N SER A 477 -12.76 -47.89 -1.09
CA SER A 477 -12.28 -47.83 -2.48
C SER A 477 -12.05 -46.45 -3.11
N THR A 478 -10.79 -46.05 -3.10
CA THR A 478 -10.07 -45.39 -4.19
C THR A 478 -10.13 -46.19 -5.50
N PRO A 479 -10.04 -45.50 -6.65
CA PRO A 479 -8.95 -45.85 -7.57
C PRO A 479 -8.19 -44.64 -8.09
N SER A 480 -6.87 -44.83 -8.14
CA SER A 480 -5.87 -44.06 -8.86
C SER A 480 -6.06 -44.14 -10.37
N PHE A 481 -5.89 -43.02 -11.09
CA PHE A 481 -5.42 -43.07 -12.47
C PHE A 481 -4.41 -41.96 -12.77
N PHE A 482 -3.32 -42.39 -13.38
CA PHE A 482 -2.11 -41.67 -13.75
C PHE A 482 -2.30 -40.74 -14.97
N SER A 483 -1.55 -39.64 -14.93
CA SER A 483 -0.82 -38.94 -16.00
C SER A 483 -1.35 -38.97 -17.45
N ARG A 484 -1.48 -37.78 -18.06
CA ARG A 484 -1.01 -37.57 -19.45
C ARG A 484 -0.31 -36.22 -19.62
N ARG A 485 0.81 -36.30 -20.35
CA ARG A 485 1.73 -35.26 -20.80
C ARG A 485 1.04 -34.24 -21.71
N TRP A 486 1.53 -33.01 -21.63
CA TRP A 486 1.38 -31.97 -22.65
C TRP A 486 2.53 -32.05 -23.65
N SER A 487 2.22 -31.89 -24.94
CA SER A 487 3.19 -31.57 -25.98
C SER A 487 2.56 -30.73 -27.10
N SER A 488 3.25 -29.62 -27.40
CA SER A 488 3.41 -28.87 -28.67
C SER A 488 2.30 -27.95 -29.25
N LEU A 489 2.56 -26.62 -29.09
CA LEU A 489 2.61 -25.51 -30.10
C LEU A 489 1.31 -25.07 -30.83
N PRO A 490 1.20 -23.86 -31.46
CA PRO A 490 2.22 -22.85 -31.79
C PRO A 490 1.86 -21.35 -31.50
N SER A 491 2.82 -20.48 -31.83
CA SER A 491 2.81 -19.01 -31.80
C SER A 491 1.75 -18.37 -32.70
N SER A 492 1.10 -17.31 -32.23
CA SER A 492 0.84 -16.04 -32.94
C SER A 492 -0.25 -15.22 -32.22
N TYR A 493 -0.36 -13.96 -32.61
CA TYR A 493 -1.27 -12.89 -32.16
C TYR A 493 -0.72 -11.95 -31.10
N GLY A 494 -0.39 -10.76 -31.60
CA GLY A 494 -0.02 -9.59 -30.83
C GLY A 494 -1.16 -8.60 -30.64
N GLN A 495 -0.74 -7.45 -30.09
CA GLN A 495 -1.48 -6.21 -29.86
C GLN A 495 -2.65 -6.28 -28.87
N VAL A 496 -2.56 -5.50 -27.79
CA VAL A 496 -3.51 -4.44 -27.35
C VAL A 496 -3.34 -4.14 -25.85
N PHE A 497 -2.81 -2.93 -25.55
CA PHE A 497 -3.06 -2.02 -24.41
C PHE A 497 -2.87 -2.47 -22.93
N PHE A 498 -2.76 -1.49 -21.99
CA PHE A 498 -2.99 -1.56 -20.52
C PHE A 498 -1.82 -1.41 -19.50
N THR A 499 -2.16 -0.93 -18.29
CA THR A 499 -1.35 -0.10 -17.34
C THR A 499 -1.60 -0.39 -15.81
N SER A 500 -0.54 -0.24 -14.98
CA SER A 500 -0.30 0.18 -13.55
C SER A 500 -0.52 -0.71 -12.28
N PHE A 501 0.42 -0.62 -11.29
CA PHE A 501 0.65 -1.49 -10.10
C PHE A 501 1.13 -0.74 -8.81
N PHE A 502 0.56 -0.93 -7.58
CA PHE A 502 1.17 -0.61 -6.23
C PHE A 502 0.51 -1.37 -5.04
N LEU A 503 1.28 -1.83 -4.04
CA LEU A 503 0.87 -2.87 -3.06
C LEU A 503 0.93 -2.51 -1.54
N SER A 504 0.19 -3.25 -0.68
CA SER A 504 -0.17 -3.02 0.75
C SER A 504 0.20 -4.22 1.58
N LEU A 505 0.71 -4.04 2.80
CA LEU A 505 1.17 -5.16 3.64
C LEU A 505 0.03 -5.90 4.33
N ALA A 506 -0.08 -7.21 4.08
CA ALA A 506 -1.04 -8.08 4.73
C ALA A 506 -0.55 -8.67 6.06
N ASP A 507 -1.46 -8.74 7.04
CA ASP A 507 -1.23 -9.33 8.36
C ASP A 507 -1.41 -10.85 8.35
N THR A 508 -0.42 -11.59 8.86
CA THR A 508 -0.62 -12.94 9.40
C THR A 508 -0.62 -12.91 10.93
N PRO A 509 -1.30 -13.85 11.59
CA PRO A 509 -1.01 -14.18 12.99
C PRO A 509 0.44 -14.71 13.07
N THR A 510 1.09 -14.45 14.21
CA THR A 510 2.36 -15.05 14.62
C THR A 510 2.18 -16.50 15.02
#